data_AF-A0A7X8FVM5-F1
#
_entry.id   AF-A0A7X8FVM5-F1
#
_cell.length_a   1.000
_cell.length_b   1.000
_cell.length_c   1.000
_cell.angle_alpha   90.00
_cell.angle_beta   90.00
_cell.angle_gamma   90.00
#
_symmetry.space_group_name_H-M   'P 1'
#
loop_
_entity.id
_entity.type
_entity.pdbx_description
1 polymer ?
#
loop_
_entity_poly.entity_id
_entity_poly.type
_entity_poly.pdbx_seq_one_letter_code
_entity_poly.pdbx_strand_id
1 'polypeptide(L)'
;MASEYRKSHYRFILVFMLFLCAMSIMLTIGAVRNTRQVHAVETYNEIYEIKKVFLKNTVQNMVRTIENLYQFHTRTGELYRDRLFTDIDRLYAYNPVRFATRARELLVDTNYGDSLFIRFTDTRDNTELYSLGSPDPESSQTRTWDRFALTIGISSKWIDERTVAAVR
;
A
#
# COMPACT_ATOMS: atom_id res chain seq x y z
N MET A 1 82.95 45.31 2.64
CA MET A 1 82.48 43.95 2.24
C MET A 1 81.70 43.20 3.34
N ALA A 2 82.11 43.20 4.61
CA ALA A 2 81.39 42.48 5.69
C ALA A 2 80.00 43.06 6.11
N SER A 3 79.67 44.30 5.72
CA SER A 3 78.40 44.97 6.02
C SER A 3 77.26 44.52 5.07
N GLU A 4 77.55 44.42 3.76
CA GLU A 4 76.56 44.06 2.74
C GLU A 4 76.19 42.57 2.79
N TYR A 5 77.15 41.70 3.11
CA TYR A 5 76.91 40.26 3.28
C TYR A 5 75.93 39.97 4.42
N ARG A 6 76.06 40.66 5.56
CA ARG A 6 75.09 40.55 6.68
C ARG A 6 73.70 41.03 6.30
N LYS A 7 73.58 42.20 5.63
CA LYS A 7 72.27 42.71 5.18
C LYS A 7 71.59 41.77 4.18
N SER A 8 72.36 41.16 3.27
CA SER A 8 71.84 40.17 2.31
C SER A 8 71.36 38.90 3.02
N HIS A 9 72.13 38.39 3.99
CA HIS A 9 71.74 37.21 4.77
C HIS A 9 70.48 37.46 5.63
N TYR A 10 70.38 38.62 6.28
CA TYR A 10 69.17 39.00 7.01
C TYR A 10 67.95 39.11 6.10
N ARG A 11 68.09 39.65 4.87
CA ARG A 11 67.00 39.68 3.88
C ARG A 11 66.57 38.27 3.46
N PHE A 12 67.52 37.36 3.25
CA PHE A 12 67.23 35.98 2.90
C PHE A 12 66.47 35.26 4.02
N ILE A 13 66.93 35.39 5.28
CA ILE A 13 66.26 34.82 6.44
C ILE A 13 64.83 35.36 6.58
N LEU A 14 64.64 36.67 6.36
CA LEU A 14 63.34 37.31 6.48
C LEU A 14 62.36 36.83 5.39
N VAL A 15 62.83 36.70 4.14
CA VAL A 15 62.03 36.13 3.03
C VAL A 15 61.70 34.66 3.30
N PHE A 16 62.65 33.88 3.80
CA PHE A 16 62.43 32.48 4.16
C PHE A 16 61.39 32.34 5.29
N MET A 17 61.47 33.20 6.31
CA MET A 17 60.51 33.22 7.42
C MET A 17 59.10 33.61 6.95
N LEU A 18 59.00 34.60 6.04
CA LEU A 18 57.74 34.96 5.39
C LEU A 18 57.14 33.80 4.59
N PHE A 19 57.98 33.06 3.87
CA PHE A 19 57.54 31.90 3.08
C PHE A 19 56.97 30.80 3.98
N LEU A 20 57.66 30.49 5.09
CA LEU A 20 57.18 29.51 6.08
C LEU A 20 55.85 29.94 6.71
N CYS A 21 55.71 31.22 7.08
CA CYS A 21 54.46 31.77 7.58
C CYS A 21 53.31 31.62 6.56
N ALA A 22 53.54 31.99 5.29
CA ALA A 22 52.57 31.85 4.23
C ALA A 22 52.14 30.39 4.00
N MET A 23 53.10 29.46 4.05
CA MET A 23 52.82 28.03 3.90
C MET A 23 51.93 27.50 5.04
N SER A 24 52.18 27.93 6.28
CA SER A 24 51.36 27.53 7.42
C SER A 24 49.90 27.99 7.29
N ILE A 25 49.70 29.22 6.79
CA ILE A 25 48.36 29.79 6.57
C ILE A 25 47.64 29.02 5.46
N MET A 26 48.32 28.74 4.35
CA MET A 26 47.72 27.96 3.24
C MET A 26 47.35 26.54 3.66
N LEU A 27 48.20 25.85 4.40
CA LEU A 27 47.89 24.50 4.90
C LEU A 27 46.67 24.51 5.83
N THR A 28 46.57 25.51 6.71
CA THR A 28 45.43 25.65 7.63
C THR A 28 44.14 25.94 6.87
N ILE A 29 44.16 26.84 5.88
CA ILE A 29 42.99 27.12 5.02
C ILE A 29 42.60 25.89 4.20
N GLY A 30 43.57 25.17 3.65
CA GLY A 30 43.35 23.93 2.90
C GLY A 30 42.71 22.85 3.77
N ALA A 31 43.22 22.65 4.98
CA ALA A 31 42.66 21.70 5.94
C ALA A 31 41.21 22.06 6.32
N VAL A 32 40.93 23.33 6.61
CA VAL A 32 39.56 23.80 6.97
C VAL A 32 38.58 23.65 5.80
N ARG A 33 39.00 23.93 4.57
CA ARG A 33 38.14 23.73 3.39
C ARG A 33 37.85 22.27 3.13
N ASN A 34 38.87 21.41 3.25
CA ASN A 34 38.73 19.98 3.03
C ASN A 34 37.82 19.34 4.09
N THR A 35 37.98 19.68 5.37
CA THR A 35 37.08 19.18 6.44
C THR A 35 35.65 19.64 6.25
N ARG A 36 35.41 20.90 5.84
CA ARG A 36 34.07 21.39 5.51
C ARG A 36 33.44 20.66 4.32
N GLN A 37 34.21 20.39 3.26
CA GLN A 37 33.71 19.63 2.11
C GLN A 37 33.40 18.18 2.50
N VAL A 38 34.30 17.51 3.22
CA VAL A 38 34.10 16.12 3.65
C VAL A 38 32.88 16.02 4.56
N HIS A 39 32.75 16.89 5.58
CA HIS A 39 31.56 16.88 6.44
C HIS A 39 30.28 17.24 5.70
N ALA A 40 30.31 18.16 4.72
CA ALA A 40 29.14 18.47 3.92
C ALA A 40 28.70 17.27 3.07
N VAL A 41 29.64 16.53 2.48
CA VAL A 41 29.36 15.31 1.70
C VAL A 41 28.84 14.19 2.61
N GLU A 42 29.45 14.00 3.78
CA GLU A 42 29.04 13.00 4.76
C GLU A 42 27.62 13.28 5.29
N THR A 43 27.34 14.54 5.68
CA THR A 43 26.00 14.97 6.11
C THR A 43 24.98 14.80 4.98
N TYR A 44 25.35 15.13 3.73
CA TYR A 44 24.47 14.92 2.58
C TYR A 44 24.14 13.43 2.37
N ASN A 45 25.15 12.56 2.46
CA ASN A 45 24.97 11.12 2.33
C ASN A 45 24.11 10.54 3.45
N GLU A 46 24.30 10.97 4.70
CA GLU A 46 23.42 10.58 5.82
C GLU A 46 21.98 11.02 5.59
N ILE A 47 21.75 12.29 5.23
CA ILE A 47 20.40 12.80 4.93
C ILE A 47 19.78 12.02 3.77
N TYR A 48 20.56 11.72 2.73
CA TYR A 48 20.09 10.96 1.59
C TYR A 48 19.67 9.54 1.97
N GLU A 49 20.49 8.81 2.74
CA GLU A 49 20.15 7.46 3.19
C GLU A 49 18.95 7.45 4.15
N ILE A 50 18.85 8.44 5.06
CA ILE A 50 17.65 8.60 5.92
C ILE A 50 16.40 8.80 5.06
N LYS A 51 16.43 9.70 4.07
CA LYS A 51 15.30 9.96 3.17
C LYS A 51 14.93 8.73 2.36
N LYS A 52 15.91 8.01 1.85
CA LYS A 52 15.73 6.77 1.06
C LYS A 52 15.09 5.66 1.89
N VAL A 53 15.58 5.44 3.11
CA VAL A 53 15.01 4.45 4.05
C VAL A 53 13.60 4.85 4.46
N PHE A 54 13.38 6.12 4.78
CA PHE A 54 12.05 6.65 5.11
C PHE A 54 11.06 6.43 3.97
N LEU A 55 11.43 6.77 2.73
CA LEU A 55 10.58 6.58 1.56
C LEU A 55 10.27 5.10 1.34
N LYS A 56 11.29 4.23 1.39
CA LYS A 56 11.12 2.78 1.26
C LYS A 56 10.15 2.23 2.31
N ASN A 57 10.36 2.56 3.58
CA ASN A 57 9.52 2.08 4.68
C ASN A 57 8.10 2.63 4.57
N THR A 58 7.94 3.88 4.16
CA THR A 58 6.62 4.51 3.98
C THR A 58 5.85 3.82 2.86
N VAL A 59 6.47 3.59 1.70
CA VAL A 59 5.84 2.87 0.58
C VAL A 59 5.49 1.44 0.98
N GLN A 60 6.41 0.71 1.61
CA GLN A 60 6.14 -0.66 2.06
C GLN A 60 5.00 -0.73 3.08
N ASN A 61 4.94 0.21 4.02
CA ASN A 61 3.85 0.29 4.98
C ASN A 61 2.52 0.64 4.32
N MET A 62 2.50 1.57 3.36
CA MET A 62 1.27 1.89 2.62
C MET A 62 0.76 0.70 1.83
N VAL A 63 1.64 0.00 1.11
CA VAL A 63 1.26 -1.24 0.37
C VAL A 63 0.67 -2.28 1.32
N ARG A 64 1.33 -2.51 2.47
CA ARG A 64 0.82 -3.44 3.48
C ARG A 64 -0.55 -3.03 4.05
N THR A 65 -0.77 -1.73 4.25
CA THR A 65 -2.07 -1.21 4.72
C THR A 65 -3.15 -1.43 3.67
N ILE A 66 -2.86 -1.16 2.39
CA ILE A 66 -3.79 -1.40 1.28
C ILE A 66 -4.17 -2.88 1.20
N GLU A 67 -3.17 -3.78 1.27
CA GLU A 67 -3.40 -5.22 1.28
C GLU A 67 -4.28 -5.64 2.47
N ASN A 68 -4.00 -5.14 3.67
CA ASN A 68 -4.82 -5.45 4.84
C ASN A 68 -6.27 -4.99 4.70
N LEU A 69 -6.50 -3.82 4.10
CA LEU A 69 -7.84 -3.30 3.82
C LEU A 69 -8.57 -4.16 2.79
N TYR A 70 -7.88 -4.54 1.71
CA TYR A 70 -8.40 -5.45 0.70
C TYR A 70 -8.85 -6.79 1.31
N GLN A 71 -7.99 -7.39 2.13
CA GLN A 71 -8.29 -8.64 2.85
C GLN A 71 -9.44 -8.47 3.84
N PHE A 72 -9.53 -7.33 4.54
CA PHE A 72 -10.62 -7.04 5.46
C PHE A 72 -11.98 -6.95 4.73
N HIS A 73 -12.03 -6.25 3.60
CA HIS A 73 -13.26 -6.14 2.80
C HIS A 73 -13.65 -7.48 2.16
N THR A 74 -12.68 -8.28 1.71
CA THR A 74 -12.91 -9.64 1.23
C THR A 74 -13.59 -10.50 2.30
N ARG A 75 -13.02 -10.56 3.51
CA ARG A 75 -13.63 -11.30 4.65
C ARG A 75 -15.02 -10.79 5.02
N THR A 76 -15.25 -9.48 4.89
CA THR A 76 -16.58 -8.90 5.12
C THR A 76 -17.60 -9.40 4.09
N GLY A 77 -17.20 -9.46 2.81
CA GLY A 77 -18.02 -10.04 1.75
C GLY A 77 -18.31 -11.53 1.98
N GLU A 78 -17.31 -12.30 2.44
CA GLU A 78 -17.48 -13.71 2.80
C GLU A 78 -18.52 -13.88 3.92
N LEU A 79 -18.45 -13.04 4.97
CA LEU A 79 -19.43 -13.08 6.06
C LEU A 79 -20.85 -12.77 5.58
N TYR A 80 -21.02 -11.82 4.65
CA TYR A 80 -22.34 -11.53 4.06
C TYR A 80 -22.88 -12.70 3.25
N ARG A 81 -22.03 -13.31 2.42
CA ARG A 81 -22.38 -14.51 1.65
C ARG A 81 -22.80 -15.66 2.56
N ASP A 82 -21.99 -15.97 3.57
CA ASP A 82 -22.22 -17.13 4.44
C ASP A 82 -23.46 -16.95 5.31
N ARG A 83 -23.73 -15.72 5.77
CA ARG A 83 -24.98 -15.37 6.44
C ARG A 83 -26.18 -15.55 5.51
N LEU A 84 -26.12 -15.03 4.28
CA LEU A 84 -27.21 -15.19 3.32
C LEU A 84 -27.50 -16.67 3.03
N PHE A 85 -26.47 -17.49 2.83
CA PHE A 85 -26.68 -18.93 2.68
C PHE A 85 -27.37 -19.55 3.90
N THR A 86 -26.96 -19.17 5.11
CA THR A 86 -27.56 -19.67 6.35
C THR A 86 -29.04 -19.30 6.45
N ASP A 87 -29.40 -18.07 6.07
CA ASP A 87 -30.79 -17.60 6.10
C ASP A 87 -31.64 -18.32 5.05
N ILE A 88 -31.09 -18.56 3.86
CA ILE A 88 -31.74 -19.35 2.79
C ILE A 88 -31.92 -20.82 3.21
N ASP A 89 -30.91 -21.43 3.84
CA ASP A 89 -30.99 -22.80 4.38
C ASP A 89 -32.15 -22.91 5.39
N ARG A 90 -32.28 -21.93 6.28
CA ARG A 90 -33.38 -21.87 7.26
C ARG A 90 -34.73 -21.71 6.59
N LEU A 91 -34.83 -20.87 5.56
CA LEU A 91 -36.06 -20.70 4.79
C LEU A 91 -36.51 -22.02 4.13
N TYR A 92 -35.56 -22.75 3.53
CA TYR A 92 -35.86 -24.04 2.92
C TYR A 92 -36.32 -25.06 3.96
N ALA A 93 -35.60 -25.18 5.08
CA ALA A 93 -35.96 -26.12 6.15
C ALA A 93 -37.33 -25.83 6.78
N TYR A 94 -37.70 -24.55 6.90
CA TYR A 94 -38.98 -24.15 7.49
C TYR A 94 -40.17 -24.38 6.54
N ASN A 95 -40.04 -24.05 5.26
CA ASN A 95 -41.13 -24.23 4.29
C ASN A 95 -40.60 -24.45 2.86
N PRO A 96 -40.35 -25.71 2.46
CA PRO A 96 -39.89 -26.04 1.12
C PRO A 96 -40.88 -25.63 0.01
N VAL A 97 -42.20 -25.67 0.29
CA VAL A 97 -43.25 -25.42 -0.71
C VAL A 97 -43.24 -23.97 -1.18
N ARG A 98 -42.98 -23.02 -0.28
CA ARG A 98 -42.94 -21.58 -0.59
C ARG A 98 -41.52 -21.03 -0.70
N PHE A 99 -40.52 -21.90 -0.76
CA PHE A 99 -39.11 -21.53 -0.72
C PHE A 99 -38.74 -20.50 -1.79
N ALA A 100 -39.06 -20.75 -3.07
CA ALA A 100 -38.68 -19.86 -4.16
C ALA A 100 -39.22 -18.42 -3.97
N THR A 101 -40.48 -18.28 -3.57
CA THR A 101 -41.10 -16.98 -3.31
C THR A 101 -40.44 -16.27 -2.12
N ARG A 102 -40.23 -16.97 -1.00
CA ARG A 102 -39.62 -16.40 0.21
C ARG A 102 -38.15 -16.05 0.03
N ALA A 103 -37.39 -16.90 -0.66
CA ALA A 103 -36.00 -16.62 -1.00
C ALA A 103 -35.91 -15.37 -1.86
N ARG A 104 -36.78 -15.22 -2.87
CA ARG A 104 -36.81 -14.02 -3.70
C ARG A 104 -37.18 -12.76 -2.91
N GLU A 105 -38.19 -12.84 -2.02
CA GLU A 105 -38.54 -11.73 -1.11
C GLU A 105 -37.33 -11.31 -0.26
N LEU A 106 -36.64 -12.26 0.37
CA LEU A 106 -35.44 -11.99 1.17
C LEU A 106 -34.34 -11.30 0.33
N LEU A 107 -34.08 -11.80 -0.88
CA LEU A 107 -33.05 -11.26 -1.76
C LEU A 107 -33.35 -9.83 -2.22
N VAL A 108 -34.62 -9.50 -2.44
CA VAL A 108 -35.07 -8.14 -2.78
C VAL A 108 -34.97 -7.21 -1.57
N ASP A 109 -35.45 -7.64 -0.40
CA ASP A 109 -35.55 -6.80 0.79
C ASP A 109 -34.20 -6.49 1.42
N THR A 110 -33.26 -7.45 1.39
CA THR A 110 -31.98 -7.29 2.10
C THR A 110 -31.00 -6.37 1.39
N ASN A 111 -31.26 -6.00 0.13
CA ASN A 111 -30.43 -5.18 -0.75
C ASN A 111 -28.94 -5.24 -0.38
N TYR A 112 -28.29 -6.35 -0.76
CA TYR A 112 -26.85 -6.53 -0.57
C TYR A 112 -25.99 -5.54 -1.40
N GLY A 113 -26.62 -4.60 -2.12
CA GLY A 113 -25.98 -3.54 -2.89
C GLY A 113 -25.00 -4.09 -3.92
N ASP A 114 -24.01 -3.27 -4.27
CA ASP A 114 -22.93 -3.67 -5.19
C ASP A 114 -21.94 -4.68 -4.57
N SER A 115 -22.15 -5.14 -3.32
CA SER A 115 -21.17 -5.96 -2.59
C SER A 115 -21.19 -7.45 -2.94
N LEU A 116 -22.34 -7.96 -3.37
CA LEU A 116 -22.52 -9.36 -3.74
C LEU A 116 -23.08 -9.47 -5.15
N PHE A 117 -22.56 -10.44 -5.90
CA PHE A 117 -23.23 -11.01 -7.06
C PHE A 117 -24.14 -12.14 -6.59
N ILE A 118 -25.38 -12.16 -7.06
CA ILE A 118 -26.35 -13.19 -6.71
C ILE A 118 -27.03 -13.68 -7.98
N ARG A 119 -27.13 -15.00 -8.15
CA ARG A 119 -27.95 -15.64 -9.18
C ARG A 119 -28.74 -16.77 -8.55
N PHE A 120 -30.06 -16.69 -8.62
CA PHE A 120 -30.97 -17.71 -8.13
C PHE A 120 -31.73 -18.32 -9.31
N THR A 121 -31.65 -19.64 -9.49
CA THR A 121 -32.24 -20.34 -10.63
C THR A 121 -33.08 -21.54 -10.20
N ASP A 122 -34.14 -21.82 -10.97
CA ASP A 122 -34.81 -23.12 -10.99
C ASP A 122 -34.08 -24.02 -12.01
N THR A 123 -33.49 -25.11 -11.53
CA THR A 123 -32.65 -26.02 -12.31
C THR A 123 -33.45 -26.98 -13.17
N ARG A 124 -34.78 -27.09 -13.03
CA ARG A 124 -35.60 -27.94 -13.91
C ARG A 124 -35.64 -27.39 -15.33
N ASP A 125 -35.90 -26.09 -15.43
CA ASP A 125 -36.10 -25.39 -16.69
C ASP A 125 -35.01 -24.34 -16.95
N ASN A 126 -33.96 -24.33 -16.11
CA ASN A 126 -32.88 -23.33 -16.10
C ASN A 126 -33.39 -21.88 -16.09
N THR A 127 -34.47 -21.65 -15.33
CA THR A 127 -35.13 -20.33 -15.27
C THR A 127 -34.47 -19.48 -14.20
N GLU A 128 -34.04 -18.28 -14.55
CA GLU A 128 -33.53 -17.32 -13.56
C GLU A 128 -34.69 -16.69 -12.78
N LEU A 129 -34.69 -16.92 -11.47
CA LEU A 129 -35.71 -16.43 -10.53
C LEU A 129 -35.33 -15.07 -9.94
N TYR A 130 -34.02 -14.80 -9.82
CA TYR A 130 -33.46 -13.53 -9.36
C TYR A 130 -32.00 -13.41 -9.81
N SER A 131 -31.59 -12.21 -10.18
CA SER A 131 -30.18 -11.86 -10.36
C SER A 131 -29.86 -10.46 -9.84
N LEU A 132 -28.64 -10.33 -9.33
CA LEU A 132 -28.06 -9.07 -8.87
C LEU A 132 -26.58 -9.05 -9.23
N GLY A 133 -26.15 -7.99 -9.90
CA GLY A 133 -24.75 -7.79 -10.30
C GLY A 133 -24.31 -8.67 -11.47
N SER A 134 -23.00 -8.64 -11.77
CA SER A 134 -22.37 -9.44 -12.81
C SER A 134 -21.60 -10.60 -12.18
N PRO A 135 -21.66 -11.82 -12.75
CA PRO A 135 -20.93 -12.96 -12.21
C PRO A 135 -19.42 -12.71 -12.23
N ASP A 136 -18.81 -12.81 -11.06
CA ASP A 136 -17.37 -12.99 -10.90
C ASP A 136 -17.14 -14.45 -10.47
N PRO A 137 -16.60 -15.31 -11.35
CA PRO A 137 -16.49 -16.74 -11.08
C PRO A 137 -15.48 -17.07 -9.99
N GLU A 138 -14.46 -16.23 -9.75
CA GLU A 138 -13.32 -16.57 -8.88
C GLU A 138 -13.69 -16.61 -7.39
N SER A 139 -14.70 -15.85 -6.97
CA SER A 139 -15.15 -15.77 -5.57
C SER A 139 -16.52 -16.40 -5.30
N SER A 140 -17.11 -17.02 -6.32
CA SER A 140 -18.49 -17.51 -6.28
C SER A 140 -18.61 -18.88 -5.62
N GLN A 141 -19.69 -19.06 -4.86
CA GLN A 141 -20.10 -20.35 -4.32
C GLN A 141 -21.54 -20.61 -4.72
N THR A 142 -21.84 -21.88 -5.01
CA THR A 142 -23.20 -22.32 -5.35
C THR A 142 -23.70 -23.32 -4.33
N ARG A 143 -24.91 -23.10 -3.82
CA ARG A 143 -25.67 -24.08 -3.04
C ARG A 143 -26.94 -24.47 -3.77
N THR A 144 -27.40 -25.69 -3.54
CA THR A 144 -28.58 -26.25 -4.19
C THR A 144 -29.57 -26.79 -3.16
N TRP A 145 -30.86 -26.63 -3.42
CA TRP A 145 -31.96 -27.17 -2.62
C TRP A 145 -33.00 -27.76 -3.57
N ASP A 146 -33.04 -29.09 -3.66
CA ASP A 146 -33.87 -29.83 -4.63
C ASP A 146 -33.65 -29.31 -6.06
N ARG A 147 -34.60 -28.54 -6.59
CA ARG A 147 -34.55 -27.95 -7.94
C ARG A 147 -34.06 -26.51 -7.98
N PHE A 148 -33.56 -25.95 -6.88
CA PHE A 148 -33.17 -24.56 -6.82
C PHE A 148 -31.66 -24.44 -6.62
N ALA A 149 -31.02 -23.53 -7.34
CA ALA A 149 -29.61 -23.23 -7.17
C ALA A 149 -29.42 -21.73 -6.87
N LEU A 150 -28.64 -21.42 -5.84
CA LEU A 150 -28.22 -20.06 -5.51
C LEU A 150 -26.71 -19.96 -5.61
N THR A 151 -26.25 -19.15 -6.54
CA THR A 151 -24.84 -18.76 -6.66
C THR A 151 -24.66 -17.37 -6.07
N ILE A 152 -23.71 -17.23 -5.14
CA ILE A 152 -23.34 -15.95 -4.54
C ILE A 152 -21.84 -15.75 -4.74
N GLY A 153 -21.46 -14.63 -5.35
CA GLY A 153 -20.08 -14.17 -5.47
C GLY A 153 -19.87 -12.85 -4.73
N ILE A 154 -18.61 -12.53 -4.45
CA ILE A 154 -18.23 -11.25 -3.85
C ILE A 154 -17.78 -10.34 -4.98
N SER A 155 -18.31 -9.12 -5.01
CA SER A 155 -17.96 -8.13 -6.04
C SER A 155 -16.55 -7.60 -5.82
N SER A 156 -15.62 -8.01 -6.69
CA SER A 156 -14.25 -7.48 -6.74
C SER A 156 -14.23 -5.96 -6.90
N LYS A 157 -15.12 -5.43 -7.75
CA LYS A 157 -15.33 -3.98 -7.92
C LYS A 157 -15.66 -3.29 -6.60
N TRP A 158 -16.55 -3.85 -5.79
CA TRP A 158 -16.90 -3.27 -4.49
C TRP A 158 -15.73 -3.32 -3.49
N ILE A 159 -14.96 -4.40 -3.48
CA ILE A 159 -13.74 -4.50 -2.66
C ILE A 159 -12.76 -3.40 -3.06
N ASP A 160 -12.52 -3.21 -4.36
CA ASP A 160 -11.60 -2.21 -4.88
C ASP A 160 -12.07 -0.79 -4.56
N GLU A 161 -13.34 -0.47 -4.80
CA GLU A 161 -13.90 0.86 -4.51
C GLU A 161 -13.79 1.21 -3.02
N ARG A 162 -14.06 0.24 -2.14
CA ARG A 162 -13.93 0.43 -0.68
C ARG A 162 -12.49 0.58 -0.23
N THR A 163 -11.60 -0.23 -0.78
CA THR A 163 -10.16 -0.16 -0.48
C THR A 163 -9.58 1.18 -0.92
N VAL A 164 -9.92 1.66 -2.13
CA VAL A 164 -9.49 2.97 -2.63
C VAL A 164 -10.08 4.11 -1.81
N ALA A 165 -11.37 4.05 -1.47
CA ALA A 165 -12.02 5.09 -0.67
C ALA A 165 -11.43 5.23 0.74
N ALA A 166 -10.92 4.15 1.33
CA ALA A 166 -10.28 4.17 2.65
C ALA A 166 -8.87 4.78 2.65
N VAL A 167 -8.26 4.92 1.47
CA VAL A 167 -6.88 5.42 1.29
C VAL A 167 -6.86 6.86 0.76
N ARG A 168 -7.99 7.35 0.22
CA ARG A 168 -8.19 8.75 -0.19
C ARG A 168 -8.40 9.66 1.01
#